data_AF-A0A4P0XST5-F1
#
_entry.id   AF-A0A4P0XST5-F1
#
_cell.length_a   1.000
_cell.length_b   1.000
_cell.length_c   1.000
_cell.angle_alpha   90.00
_cell.angle_beta   90.00
_cell.angle_gamma   90.00
#
_symmetry.space_group_name_H-M   'P 1'
#
loop_
_entity.id
_entity.type
_entity.pdbx_description
1 polymer ?
#
loop_
_entity_poly.entity_id
_entity_poly.type
_entity_poly.pdbx_seq_one_letter_code
_entity_poly.pdbx_strand_id
1 'polypeptide(L)'
;MTQSCVRSPRRWWSGGYGWRWGTGDRHGLNTWLARLPMEAKEKDEWRYWQADLLLERGRDEEAQAILRSLMQQRGFYPMVAAQRLGEEYTFRIDKASGTIDPALASGPEMARVRELMYWNMDNTARTEWANLVTSRTKSQQAQLARYAFDQHWWI
;
A
#
# COMPACT_ATOMS: atom_id res chain seq x y z
N MET A 1 9.78 29.09 -19.67
CA MET A 1 9.45 27.67 -19.95
C MET A 1 10.24 26.80 -18.98
N THR A 2 9.67 26.53 -17.82
CA THR A 2 10.27 25.76 -16.73
C THR A 2 10.12 24.26 -17.01
N GLN A 3 11.25 23.57 -17.19
CA GLN A 3 11.31 22.12 -17.34
C GLN A 3 11.00 21.46 -15.99
N SER A 4 9.87 20.77 -15.90
CA SER A 4 9.54 19.93 -14.74
C SER A 4 10.37 18.65 -14.78
N CYS A 5 11.40 18.60 -13.94
CA CYS A 5 12.10 17.39 -13.55
C CYS A 5 11.13 16.39 -12.90
N VAL A 6 10.72 15.34 -13.62
CA VAL A 6 10.14 14.15 -13.00
C VAL A 6 11.27 13.13 -12.80
N ARG A 7 11.87 13.17 -11.60
CA ARG A 7 12.87 12.19 -11.14
C ARG A 7 12.26 10.79 -11.13
N SER A 8 12.94 9.84 -11.76
CA SER A 8 12.56 8.43 -11.86
C SER A 8 12.39 7.77 -10.49
N PRO A 9 11.32 6.98 -10.25
CA PRO A 9 11.19 6.13 -9.08
C PRO A 9 11.97 4.84 -9.32
N ARG A 10 13.29 4.91 -9.17
CA ARG A 10 14.13 3.70 -9.12
C ARG A 10 13.95 3.07 -7.74
N ARG A 11 13.69 1.74 -7.72
CA ARG A 11 13.83 0.81 -6.57
C ARG A 11 12.53 0.40 -5.86
N TRP A 12 11.61 -0.28 -6.56
CA TRP A 12 10.44 -0.94 -5.91
C TRP A 12 9.99 -2.28 -6.52
N TRP A 13 10.84 -3.01 -7.25
CA TRP A 13 10.46 -4.30 -7.84
C TRP A 13 11.15 -5.47 -7.12
N SER A 14 10.45 -6.06 -6.15
CA SER A 14 10.86 -7.31 -5.48
C SER A 14 10.23 -8.50 -6.19
N GLY A 15 11.03 -9.23 -6.98
CA GLY A 15 10.66 -10.57 -7.47
C GLY A 15 11.08 -10.86 -8.90
N GLY A 16 12.27 -11.44 -9.07
CA GLY A 16 12.60 -12.41 -10.12
C GLY A 16 12.64 -11.98 -11.60
N TYR A 17 12.11 -10.81 -11.97
CA TYR A 17 12.17 -10.28 -13.33
C TYR A 17 12.99 -9.00 -13.33
N GLY A 18 14.31 -9.17 -13.16
CA GLY A 18 15.28 -8.08 -13.15
C GLY A 18 15.43 -7.43 -14.52
N TRP A 19 14.46 -6.61 -14.91
CA TRP A 19 14.56 -5.73 -16.07
C TRP A 19 15.46 -4.55 -15.72
N ARG A 20 16.63 -4.50 -16.36
CA ARG A 20 17.53 -3.36 -16.34
C ARG A 20 16.90 -2.23 -17.16
N TRP A 21 16.04 -1.42 -16.54
CA TRP A 21 15.48 -0.19 -17.12
C TRP A 21 16.52 0.94 -17.24
N GLY A 22 17.73 0.60 -17.71
CA GLY A 22 18.75 1.58 -18.06
C GLY A 22 18.48 2.28 -19.40
N THR A 23 17.64 1.69 -20.24
CA THR A 23 17.27 2.16 -21.57
C THR A 23 15.75 2.22 -21.62
N GLY A 24 15.17 3.33 -22.06
CA GLY A 24 13.71 3.54 -22.17
C GLY A 24 13.07 2.65 -23.24
N ASP A 25 13.24 1.34 -23.12
CA ASP A 25 12.96 0.36 -24.14
C ASP A 25 11.49 -0.06 -24.07
N ARG A 26 10.62 0.85 -24.54
CA ARG A 26 9.16 0.70 -24.59
C ARG A 26 8.73 -0.49 -25.46
N HIS A 27 9.57 -0.89 -26.42
CA HIS A 27 9.34 -2.09 -27.23
C HIS A 27 9.42 -3.37 -26.42
N GLY A 28 10.38 -3.46 -25.48
CA GLY A 28 10.48 -4.60 -24.57
C GLY A 28 9.20 -4.75 -23.74
N LEU A 29 8.64 -3.64 -23.28
CA LEU A 29 7.43 -3.64 -22.46
C LEU A 29 6.25 -4.31 -23.17
N ASN A 30 6.01 -4.01 -24.44
CA ASN A 30 4.92 -4.63 -25.22
C ASN A 30 5.15 -6.15 -25.40
N THR A 31 6.38 -6.58 -25.66
CA THR A 31 6.73 -8.01 -25.74
C THR A 31 6.54 -8.73 -24.41
N TRP A 32 6.84 -8.08 -23.28
CA TRP A 32 6.62 -8.64 -21.95
C TRP A 32 5.13 -8.67 -21.58
N LEU A 33 4.37 -7.61 -21.89
CA LEU A 33 2.92 -7.55 -21.70
C LEU A 33 2.19 -8.71 -22.42
N ALA A 34 2.66 -9.05 -23.62
CA ALA A 34 2.12 -10.16 -24.39
C ALA A 34 2.44 -11.54 -23.80
N ARG A 35 3.58 -11.68 -23.11
CA ARG A 35 4.08 -12.94 -22.53
C ARG A 35 3.66 -13.16 -21.08
N LEU A 36 3.08 -12.16 -20.43
CA LEU A 36 2.66 -12.26 -19.03
C LEU A 36 1.46 -13.22 -18.90
N PRO A 37 1.52 -14.18 -17.96
CA PRO A 37 0.36 -15.01 -17.62
C PRO A 37 -0.76 -14.13 -17.05
N MET A 38 -2.01 -14.60 -17.13
CA MET A 38 -3.20 -13.78 -16.84
C MET A 38 -3.17 -13.21 -15.41
N GLU A 39 -2.64 -13.98 -14.46
CA GLU A 39 -2.49 -13.62 -13.05
C GLU A 39 -1.51 -12.47 -12.83
N ALA A 40 -0.52 -12.33 -13.72
CA ALA A 40 0.41 -11.22 -13.63
C ALA A 40 -0.20 -9.94 -14.21
N LYS A 41 -1.06 -10.03 -15.24
CA LYS A 41 -1.75 -8.86 -15.82
C LYS A 41 -2.71 -8.18 -14.85
N GLU A 42 -3.22 -8.92 -13.87
CA GLU A 42 -4.06 -8.41 -12.79
C GLU A 42 -3.30 -7.44 -11.85
N LYS A 43 -1.97 -7.48 -11.81
CA LYS A 43 -1.21 -6.58 -10.92
C LYS A 43 -1.30 -5.13 -11.40
N ASP A 44 -1.44 -4.22 -10.44
CA ASP A 44 -1.57 -2.77 -10.65
C ASP A 44 -0.49 -2.18 -11.56
N GLU A 45 0.71 -2.74 -11.49
CA GLU A 45 1.90 -2.35 -12.25
C GLU A 45 1.68 -2.52 -13.76
N TRP A 46 1.11 -3.64 -14.20
CA TRP A 46 0.87 -3.93 -15.61
C TRP A 46 -0.35 -3.23 -16.15
N ARG A 47 -1.38 -3.05 -15.32
CA ARG A 47 -2.55 -2.23 -15.66
C ARG A 47 -2.14 -0.79 -15.95
N TYR A 48 -1.22 -0.22 -15.16
CA TYR A 48 -0.68 1.11 -15.42
C TYR A 48 0.07 1.17 -16.75
N TRP A 49 0.95 0.21 -17.01
CA TRP A 49 1.70 0.17 -18.27
C TRP A 49 0.82 -0.09 -19.51
N GLN A 50 -0.26 -0.87 -19.35
CA GLN A 50 -1.26 -1.04 -20.39
C GLN A 50 -1.96 0.29 -20.70
N ALA A 51 -2.30 1.08 -19.68
CA ALA A 51 -2.85 2.41 -19.87
C ALA A 51 -1.85 3.34 -20.57
N ASP A 52 -0.55 3.30 -20.22
CA ASP A 52 0.47 4.11 -20.89
C ASP A 52 0.62 3.75 -22.39
N LEU A 53 0.58 2.46 -22.73
CA LEU A 53 0.55 2.01 -24.14
C LEU A 53 -0.72 2.44 -24.88
N LEU A 54 -1.87 2.53 -24.20
CA LEU A 54 -3.12 2.99 -24.79
C LEU A 54 -3.08 4.50 -25.08
N LEU A 55 -2.47 5.29 -24.19
CA LEU A 55 -2.21 6.72 -24.43
C LEU A 55 -1.34 6.91 -25.67
N GLU A 56 -0.28 6.11 -25.84
CA GLU A 56 0.58 6.19 -27.03
C GLU A 56 -0.16 5.83 -28.33
N ARG A 57 -1.16 4.94 -28.26
CA ARG A 57 -2.01 4.58 -29.41
C ARG A 57 -3.14 5.59 -29.67
N GLY A 58 -3.23 6.67 -28.90
CA GLY A 58 -4.29 7.68 -29.00
C GLY A 58 -5.65 7.21 -28.45
N ARG A 59 -5.67 6.15 -27.64
CA ARG A 59 -6.89 5.62 -26.98
C ARG A 59 -7.01 6.19 -25.58
N ASP A 60 -7.10 7.51 -25.50
CA ASP A 60 -7.04 8.24 -24.24
C ASP A 60 -8.19 7.88 -23.31
N GLU A 61 -9.41 7.70 -23.82
CA GLU A 61 -10.59 7.36 -23.01
C GLU A 61 -10.41 6.03 -22.26
N GLU A 62 -9.87 5.02 -22.92
CA GLU A 62 -9.66 3.70 -22.33
C GLU A 62 -8.49 3.69 -21.34
N ALA A 63 -7.42 4.43 -21.65
CA ALA A 63 -6.33 4.61 -20.71
C ALA A 63 -6.81 5.30 -19.44
N GLN A 64 -7.60 6.37 -19.58
CA GLN A 64 -8.17 7.10 -18.45
C GLN A 64 -9.08 6.21 -17.62
N ALA A 65 -9.91 5.35 -18.24
CA ALA A 65 -10.76 4.41 -17.51
C ALA A 65 -9.93 3.44 -16.63
N ILE A 66 -8.82 2.91 -17.16
CA ILE A 66 -7.91 2.03 -16.42
C ILE A 66 -7.23 2.80 -15.27
N LEU A 67 -6.71 3.99 -15.54
CA LEU A 67 -6.04 4.82 -14.53
C LEU A 67 -7.00 5.22 -13.40
N ARG A 68 -8.26 5.60 -13.73
CA ARG A 68 -9.30 5.88 -12.72
C ARG A 68 -9.65 4.66 -11.87
N SER A 69 -9.66 3.46 -12.47
CA SER A 69 -9.86 2.22 -11.72
C SER A 69 -8.68 1.95 -10.78
N LEU A 70 -7.45 2.17 -11.23
CA LEU A 70 -6.24 2.04 -10.40
C LEU A 70 -6.24 3.04 -9.24
N MET A 71 -6.67 4.28 -9.47
CA MET A 71 -6.75 5.31 -8.41
C MET A 71 -7.61 4.89 -7.20
N GLN A 72 -8.52 3.93 -7.35
CA GLN A 72 -9.33 3.43 -6.23
C GLN A 72 -8.55 2.50 -5.29
N GLN A 73 -7.42 1.95 -5.74
CA GLN A 73 -6.58 1.09 -4.92
C GLN A 73 -5.55 1.90 -4.13
N ARG A 74 -5.01 1.28 -3.07
CA ARG A 74 -3.92 1.84 -2.27
C ARG A 74 -2.59 1.28 -2.75
N GLY A 75 -1.68 2.13 -3.18
CA GLY A 75 -0.36 1.70 -3.59
C GLY A 75 0.42 2.77 -4.34
N PHE A 76 1.57 2.37 -4.89
CA PHE A 76 2.43 3.25 -5.66
C PHE A 76 1.82 3.62 -7.03
N TYR A 77 1.38 2.62 -7.81
CA TYR A 77 0.80 2.85 -9.15
C TYR A 77 -0.50 3.66 -9.16
N PRO A 78 -1.44 3.49 -8.21
CA PRO A 78 -2.60 4.38 -8.07
C PRO A 78 -2.25 5.86 -7.92
N MET A 79 -1.16 6.16 -7.19
CA MET A 79 -0.66 7.53 -7.01
C MET A 79 -0.04 8.08 -8.29
N VAL A 80 0.75 7.26 -9.00
CA VAL A 80 1.31 7.63 -10.31
C VAL A 80 0.20 7.83 -11.34
N ALA A 81 -0.85 7.01 -11.31
CA ALA A 81 -2.01 7.12 -12.17
C ALA A 81 -2.76 8.44 -11.96
N ALA A 82 -3.00 8.83 -10.70
CA ALA A 82 -3.59 10.13 -10.36
C ALA A 82 -2.72 11.30 -10.85
N GLN A 83 -1.41 11.24 -10.62
CA GLN A 83 -0.47 12.24 -11.11
C GLN A 83 -0.47 12.33 -12.64
N ARG A 84 -0.63 11.21 -13.34
CA ARG A 84 -0.70 11.15 -14.81
C ARG A 84 -1.98 11.77 -15.36
N LEU A 85 -3.09 11.59 -14.65
CA LEU A 85 -4.39 12.20 -14.97
C LEU A 85 -4.47 13.67 -14.56
N GLY A 86 -3.53 14.16 -13.74
CA GLY A 86 -3.61 15.49 -13.14
C GLY A 86 -4.72 15.62 -12.09
N GLU A 87 -5.19 14.50 -11.55
CA GLU A 87 -6.25 14.46 -10.54
C GLU A 87 -5.66 14.29 -9.14
N GLU A 88 -6.38 14.81 -8.14
CA GLU A 88 -5.98 14.68 -6.75
C GLU A 88 -6.23 13.24 -6.27
N TYR A 89 -5.17 12.56 -5.83
CA TYR A 89 -5.27 11.21 -5.30
C TYR A 89 -5.96 11.22 -3.94
N THR A 90 -7.24 10.80 -3.92
CA THR A 90 -8.00 10.72 -2.66
C THR A 90 -7.68 9.41 -1.95
N PHE A 91 -6.86 9.49 -0.90
CA PHE A 91 -6.64 8.36 0.00
C PHE A 91 -7.94 7.98 0.70
N ARG A 92 -8.52 6.82 0.37
CA ARG A 92 -9.54 6.18 1.20
C ARG A 92 -8.86 5.59 2.42
N ILE A 93 -8.81 6.39 3.49
CA ILE A 93 -8.43 5.91 4.81
C ILE A 93 -9.72 5.45 5.48
N ASP A 94 -9.98 4.15 5.44
CA ASP A 94 -10.95 3.54 6.35
C ASP A 94 -10.39 3.67 7.76
N LYS A 95 -10.72 4.78 8.42
CA LYS A 95 -10.42 4.95 9.85
C LYS A 95 -11.25 3.92 10.58
N ALA A 96 -10.57 3.06 11.33
CA ALA A 96 -11.21 2.20 12.31
C ALA A 96 -12.07 3.07 13.24
N SER A 97 -13.38 3.03 13.06
CA SER A 97 -14.33 3.71 13.94
C SER A 97 -14.48 2.86 15.20
N GLY A 98 -13.91 3.32 16.31
CA GLY A 98 -14.18 2.72 17.60
C GLY A 98 -13.12 3.11 18.62
N THR A 99 -13.54 3.85 19.65
CA THR A 99 -12.89 3.81 20.96
C THR A 99 -12.78 2.35 21.40
N ILE A 100 -11.61 1.97 21.94
CA ILE A 100 -11.38 0.62 22.46
C ILE A 100 -12.48 0.25 23.47
N ASP A 101 -12.99 -0.97 23.37
CA ASP A 101 -13.86 -1.52 24.41
C ASP A 101 -13.11 -1.48 25.76
N PRO A 102 -13.63 -0.83 26.81
CA PRO A 102 -12.97 -0.79 28.11
C PRO A 102 -12.67 -2.17 28.69
N ALA A 103 -13.41 -3.22 28.30
CA ALA A 103 -13.11 -4.60 28.66
C ALA A 103 -11.80 -5.12 28.01
N LEU A 104 -11.48 -4.67 26.79
CA LEU A 104 -10.21 -4.98 26.12
C LEU A 104 -9.03 -4.20 26.71
N ALA A 105 -9.27 -2.94 27.10
CA ALA A 105 -8.25 -2.09 27.71
C ALA A 105 -7.91 -2.52 29.14
N SER A 106 -8.85 -3.15 29.85
CA SER A 106 -8.69 -3.56 31.26
C SER A 106 -8.34 -5.04 31.43
N GLY A 107 -8.10 -5.78 30.34
CA GLY A 107 -7.77 -7.20 30.39
C GLY A 107 -6.39 -7.48 31.03
N PRO A 108 -6.18 -8.68 31.59
CA PRO A 108 -4.90 -9.06 32.19
C PRO A 108 -3.76 -9.07 31.18
N GLU A 109 -4.02 -9.36 29.90
CA GLU A 109 -3.03 -9.26 28.81
C GLU A 109 -2.56 -7.80 28.60
N MET A 110 -3.48 -6.85 28.62
CA MET A 110 -3.16 -5.43 28.42
C MET A 110 -2.36 -4.88 29.62
N ALA A 111 -2.69 -5.31 30.83
CA ALA A 111 -1.93 -4.98 32.03
C ALA A 111 -0.47 -5.49 31.93
N ARG A 112 -0.25 -6.71 31.43
CA ARG A 112 1.09 -7.25 31.18
C ARG A 112 1.84 -6.45 30.12
N VAL A 113 1.21 -6.13 28.98
CA VAL A 113 1.85 -5.31 27.94
C VAL A 113 2.24 -3.95 28.51
N ARG A 114 1.37 -3.29 29.27
CA ARG A 114 1.65 -1.99 29.88
C ARG A 114 2.84 -2.02 30.83
N GLU A 115 2.94 -3.07 31.65
CA GLU A 115 4.07 -3.27 32.56
C GLU A 115 5.36 -3.51 31.76
N LEU A 116 5.33 -4.37 30.74
CA LEU A 116 6.49 -4.64 29.89
C LEU A 116 6.95 -3.39 29.12
N MET A 117 6.03 -2.54 28.68
CA MET A 117 6.34 -1.25 28.08
C MET A 117 6.96 -0.28 29.11
N TYR A 118 6.50 -0.30 30.36
CA TYR A 118 7.10 0.49 31.44
C TYR A 118 8.56 0.09 31.72
N TRP A 119 8.87 -1.20 31.62
CA TRP A 119 10.23 -1.72 31.77
C TRP A 119 11.09 -1.66 30.49
N ASN A 120 10.61 -1.03 29.41
CA ASN A 120 11.26 -1.00 28.09
C ASN A 120 11.62 -2.39 27.54
N MET A 121 10.82 -3.41 27.86
CA MET A 121 11.00 -4.78 27.36
C MET A 121 10.27 -4.96 26.03
N ASP A 122 10.59 -4.13 25.03
CA ASP A 122 9.85 -4.01 23.76
C ASP A 122 9.70 -5.35 23.02
N ASN A 123 10.73 -6.21 23.05
CA ASN A 123 10.69 -7.53 22.39
C ASN A 123 9.64 -8.45 23.00
N THR A 124 9.55 -8.47 24.33
CA THR A 124 8.56 -9.27 25.06
C THR A 124 7.17 -8.64 24.94
N ALA A 125 7.08 -7.31 25.05
CA ALA A 125 5.83 -6.57 24.86
C ALA A 125 5.24 -6.79 23.47
N ARG A 126 6.07 -6.80 22.42
CA ARG A 126 5.67 -7.11 21.04
C ARG A 126 5.11 -8.52 20.90
N THR A 127 5.67 -9.49 21.61
CA THR A 127 5.21 -10.89 21.56
C THR A 127 3.86 -11.04 22.27
N GLU A 128 3.71 -10.48 23.48
CA GLU A 128 2.43 -10.45 24.20
C GLU A 128 1.36 -9.69 23.39
N TRP A 129 1.73 -8.55 22.79
CA TRP A 129 0.84 -7.78 21.92
C TRP A 129 0.41 -8.56 20.68
N ALA A 130 1.34 -9.23 19.98
CA ALA A 130 1.02 -10.04 18.81
C ALA A 130 0.05 -11.19 19.16
N ASN A 131 0.25 -11.85 20.31
CA ASN A 131 -0.65 -12.91 20.80
C ASN A 131 -2.05 -12.34 21.12
N LEU A 132 -2.11 -11.18 21.77
CA LEU A 132 -3.36 -10.48 22.06
C LEU A 132 -4.11 -10.11 20.77
N VAL A 133 -3.44 -9.52 19.79
CA VAL A 133 -4.06 -9.09 18.53
C VAL A 133 -4.51 -10.30 17.69
N THR A 134 -3.71 -11.36 17.63
CA THR A 134 -4.02 -12.56 16.82
C THR A 134 -5.26 -13.31 17.32
N SER A 135 -5.51 -13.29 18.64
CA SER A 135 -6.68 -13.96 19.25
C SER A 135 -7.97 -13.13 19.20
N ARG A 136 -8.00 -12.01 18.47
CA ARG A 136 -9.12 -11.05 18.46
C ARG A 136 -9.67 -10.85 17.05
N THR A 137 -10.92 -10.38 16.97
CA THR A 137 -11.59 -10.13 15.68
C THR A 137 -10.99 -8.90 14.97
N LYS A 138 -11.15 -8.78 13.64
CA LYS A 138 -10.63 -7.63 12.87
C LYS A 138 -11.05 -6.26 13.43
N SER A 139 -12.27 -6.15 13.96
CA SER A 139 -12.75 -4.93 14.62
C SER A 139 -11.96 -4.60 15.89
N GLN A 140 -11.73 -5.61 16.74
CA GLN A 140 -10.96 -5.46 17.97
C GLN A 140 -9.47 -5.24 17.70
N GLN A 141 -8.89 -5.86 16.67
CA GLN A 141 -7.53 -5.59 16.23
C GLN A 141 -7.35 -4.12 15.84
N ALA A 142 -8.32 -3.57 15.13
CA ALA A 142 -8.30 -2.17 14.72
C ALA A 142 -8.42 -1.21 15.93
N GLN A 143 -9.24 -1.57 16.93
CA GLN A 143 -9.32 -0.84 18.20
C GLN A 143 -8.02 -0.92 19.02
N LEU A 144 -7.39 -2.09 19.08
CA LEU A 144 -6.10 -2.28 19.76
C LEU A 144 -4.99 -1.46 19.07
N ALA A 145 -4.91 -1.51 17.74
CA ALA A 145 -3.97 -0.69 16.97
C ALA A 145 -4.17 0.80 17.23
N ARG A 146 -5.42 1.26 17.36
CA ARG A 146 -5.73 2.65 17.72
C ARG A 146 -5.27 2.98 19.15
N TYR A 147 -5.50 2.08 20.11
CA TYR A 147 -5.07 2.28 21.49
C TYR A 147 -3.54 2.36 21.62
N ALA A 148 -2.80 1.46 20.97
CA ALA A 148 -1.34 1.52 20.94
C ALA A 148 -0.83 2.83 20.32
N PHE A 149 -1.47 3.29 19.24
CA PHE A 149 -1.17 4.58 18.63
C PHE A 149 -1.39 5.75 19.61
N ASP A 150 -2.52 5.77 20.32
CA ASP A 150 -2.81 6.84 21.30
C ASP A 150 -1.85 6.78 22.52
N GLN A 151 -1.37 5.60 22.90
CA GLN A 151 -0.35 5.40 23.95
C GLN A 151 1.09 5.64 23.47
N HIS A 152 1.31 5.99 22.21
CA HIS A 152 2.64 6.17 21.58
C HIS A 152 3.51 4.90 21.62
N TRP A 153 2.89 3.73 21.64
CA TRP A 153 3.58 2.45 21.58
C TRP A 153 3.83 2.08 20.12
N TRP A 154 5.05 2.33 19.63
CA TRP A 154 5.48 1.99 18.26
C TRP A 154 5.84 0.50 18.12
N ILE A 155 4.92 -0.39 18.50
CA ILE A 155 5.04 -1.85 18.44
C ILE A 155 4.61 -2.40 17.08
#